data_AF-A0A1W1BPS6-F1
#
_entry.id   AF-A0A1W1BPS6-F1
#
_cell.length_a   1.000
_cell.length_b   1.000
_cell.length_c   1.000
_cell.angle_alpha   90.00
_cell.angle_beta   90.00
_cell.angle_gamma   90.00
#
_symmetry.space_group_name_H-M   'P 1'
#
loop_
_entity.id
_entity.type
_entity.pdbx_description
1 polymer ?
#
loop_
_entity_poly.entity_id
_entity_poly.type
_entity_poly.pdbx_seq_one_letter_code
_entity_poly.pdbx_strand_id
1 'polypeptide(L)'
;MIAIFLAYISKIPFYQTLLISNIIGISILIANISIGYKQYTRNIFKIIVVSLLGLIIGISIIMILDKLFFNISIDIGYLFITGLFFGVLAISLAWLYFNKRNISDNLEKIRNKLNNGKELKWIKASNSKGINLINTSNIIYFQSEQKYTLVVTNQAEYLINTSIKDLLQQLNKDDFWQINRGVIVNVNYIKVVNKNNQGKLVVILENQNIDLIIGRKYINLFKKM
;
A
#
# COMPACT_ATOMS: atom_id res chain seq x y z
N MET A 1 -19.53 -6.12 31.77
CA MET A 1 -18.87 -6.01 33.08
C MET A 1 -18.89 -4.57 33.60
N ILE A 2 -18.35 -3.59 32.88
CA ILE A 2 -18.30 -2.18 33.33
C ILE A 2 -19.68 -1.48 33.35
N ALA A 3 -20.56 -1.74 32.37
CA ALA A 3 -21.94 -1.24 32.42
C ALA A 3 -22.71 -1.76 33.67
N ILE A 4 -22.38 -2.95 34.17
CA ILE A 4 -23.00 -3.51 35.39
C ILE A 4 -22.48 -2.75 36.62
N PHE A 5 -21.17 -2.50 36.68
CA PHE A 5 -20.53 -1.72 37.76
C PHE A 5 -21.01 -0.26 37.79
N LEU A 6 -21.13 0.37 36.62
CA LEU A 6 -21.61 1.74 36.48
C LEU A 6 -23.10 1.86 36.82
N ALA A 7 -23.94 0.92 36.38
CA ALA A 7 -25.36 0.87 36.75
C ALA A 7 -25.56 0.67 38.28
N TYR A 8 -24.68 -0.12 38.91
CA TYR A 8 -24.69 -0.34 40.35
C TYR A 8 -24.36 0.94 41.14
N ILE A 9 -23.43 1.76 40.66
CA ILE A 9 -23.02 3.02 41.31
C ILE A 9 -24.05 4.13 41.13
N SER A 10 -24.63 4.26 39.93
CA SER A 10 -25.53 5.38 39.61
C SER A 10 -27.00 5.13 39.91
N LYS A 11 -27.37 3.91 40.35
CA LYS A 11 -28.77 3.46 40.54
C LYS A 11 -29.63 3.61 39.26
N ILE A 12 -29.00 3.66 38.08
CA ILE A 12 -29.66 3.73 36.78
C ILE A 12 -29.95 2.31 36.27
N PRO A 13 -31.12 2.04 35.65
CA PRO A 13 -31.39 0.77 34.98
C PRO A 13 -30.25 0.33 34.06
N PHE A 14 -29.89 -0.95 34.13
CA PHE A 14 -28.78 -1.51 33.36
C PHE A 14 -28.91 -1.26 31.85
N TYR A 15 -30.12 -1.37 31.29
CA TYR A 15 -30.36 -1.16 29.86
C TYR A 15 -30.06 0.28 29.43
N GLN A 16 -30.38 1.27 30.26
CA GLN A 16 -30.13 2.69 29.99
C GLN A 16 -28.64 3.01 30.09
N THR A 17 -27.98 2.44 31.10
CA THR A 17 -26.53 2.51 31.27
C THR A 17 -25.82 1.98 30.03
N LEU A 18 -26.25 0.83 29.52
CA LEU A 18 -25.71 0.23 28.30
C LEU A 18 -25.93 1.13 27.08
N LEU A 19 -27.12 1.68 26.91
CA LEU A 19 -27.49 2.56 25.80
C LEU A 19 -26.62 3.83 25.79
N ILE A 20 -26.51 4.52 26.93
CA ILE A 20 -25.67 5.71 27.13
C ILE A 20 -24.20 5.41 26.78
N SER A 21 -23.68 4.31 27.32
CA SER A 21 -22.28 3.92 27.12
C SER A 21 -21.94 3.63 25.65
N ASN A 22 -22.86 2.98 24.94
CA ASN A 22 -22.69 2.64 23.52
C ASN A 22 -22.78 3.88 22.63
N ILE A 23 -23.71 4.81 22.89
CA ILE A 23 -23.83 6.05 22.11
C ILE A 23 -22.55 6.88 22.20
N ILE A 24 -22.02 7.06 23.41
CA ILE A 24 -20.78 7.83 23.61
C ILE A 24 -19.61 7.14 22.91
N GLY A 25 -19.46 5.82 23.10
CA GLY A 25 -18.39 5.06 22.46
C GLY A 25 -18.42 5.11 20.94
N ILE A 26 -19.61 4.94 20.33
CA ILE A 26 -19.79 4.99 18.87
C ILE A 26 -19.49 6.40 18.34
N SER A 27 -19.92 7.45 19.02
CA SER A 27 -19.67 8.83 18.59
C SER A 27 -18.18 9.18 18.55
N ILE A 28 -17.43 8.80 19.60
CA ILE A 28 -15.97 8.97 19.66
C ILE A 28 -15.27 8.15 18.58
N LEU A 29 -15.72 6.92 18.33
CA LEU A 29 -15.13 6.04 17.32
C LEU A 29 -15.33 6.60 15.91
N ILE A 30 -16.53 7.06 15.57
CA ILE A 30 -16.82 7.69 14.27
C ILE A 30 -15.97 8.94 14.07
N ALA A 31 -15.88 9.81 15.09
CA ALA A 31 -15.06 11.00 15.03
C ALA A 31 -13.58 10.66 14.71
N ASN A 32 -13.03 9.65 15.38
CA ASN A 32 -11.63 9.25 15.19
C ASN A 32 -11.37 8.56 13.84
N ILE A 33 -12.36 7.91 13.22
CA ILE A 33 -12.23 7.35 11.86
C ILE A 33 -12.00 8.45 10.82
N SER A 34 -12.51 9.68 11.03
CA SER A 34 -12.29 10.80 10.13
C SER A 34 -10.82 11.27 10.07
N ILE A 35 -9.97 10.82 11.00
CA ILE A 35 -8.53 11.12 10.98
C ILE A 35 -7.83 10.20 10.00
N GLY A 36 -7.25 10.78 8.94
CA GLY A 36 -6.39 10.04 8.02
C GLY A 36 -5.17 9.43 8.72
N TYR A 37 -4.85 8.18 8.39
CA TYR A 37 -3.80 7.37 9.03
C TYR A 37 -2.46 8.09 9.27
N LYS A 38 -1.94 8.84 8.28
CA LYS A 38 -0.66 9.57 8.40
C LYS A 38 -0.69 10.70 9.44
N GLN A 39 -1.87 11.21 9.80
CA GLN A 39 -2.04 12.26 10.80
C GLN A 39 -2.12 11.69 12.21
N TYR A 40 -2.66 10.46 12.36
CA TYR A 40 -2.78 9.79 13.65
C TYR A 40 -1.42 9.55 14.30
N THR A 41 -0.40 9.19 13.53
CA THR A 41 0.95 8.92 14.05
C THR A 41 1.80 10.18 14.27
N ARG A 42 1.42 11.34 13.70
CA ARG A 42 2.21 12.58 13.76
C ARG A 42 1.68 13.61 14.74
N ASN A 43 0.40 13.56 15.11
CA ASN A 43 -0.22 14.63 15.88
C ASN A 43 -1.24 14.11 16.91
N ILE A 44 -0.72 13.69 18.07
CA ILE A 44 -1.51 13.22 19.22
C ILE A 44 -2.54 14.28 19.65
N PHE A 45 -2.17 15.56 19.60
CA PHE A 45 -3.07 16.66 19.95
C PHE A 45 -4.34 16.66 19.10
N LYS A 46 -4.22 16.39 17.79
CA LYS A 46 -5.38 16.32 16.89
C LYS A 46 -6.34 15.18 17.26
N ILE A 47 -5.80 14.04 17.71
CA ILE A 47 -6.61 12.90 18.15
C ILE A 47 -7.40 13.24 19.40
N ILE A 48 -6.75 13.89 20.36
CA ILE A 48 -7.39 14.32 21.62
C ILE A 48 -8.54 15.29 21.30
N VAL A 49 -8.30 16.29 20.45
CA VAL A 49 -9.32 17.28 20.04
C VAL A 49 -10.51 16.60 19.36
N VAL A 50 -10.28 15.68 18.42
CA VAL A 50 -11.36 14.98 17.70
C VAL A 50 -12.13 14.04 18.63
N SER A 51 -11.44 13.37 19.56
CA SER A 51 -12.09 12.52 20.56
C SER A 51 -12.98 13.33 21.51
N LEU A 52 -12.55 14.52 21.91
CA LEU A 52 -13.35 15.46 22.71
C LEU A 52 -14.59 15.96 21.94
N LEU A 53 -14.44 16.27 20.65
CA LEU A 53 -15.58 16.64 19.79
C LEU A 53 -16.59 15.49 19.69
N GLY A 54 -16.13 14.25 19.48
CA GLY A 54 -16.99 13.06 19.48
C GLY A 54 -17.70 12.86 20.82
N LEU A 55 -17.02 13.11 21.93
CA LEU A 55 -17.64 13.04 23.27
C LEU A 55 -18.74 14.09 23.43
N ILE A 56 -18.51 15.34 23.03
CA ILE A 56 -19.51 16.42 23.09
C ILE A 56 -20.75 16.06 22.26
N ILE A 57 -20.54 15.53 21.05
CA ILE A 57 -21.64 15.08 20.17
C ILE A 57 -22.41 13.93 20.84
N GLY A 58 -21.72 12.92 21.38
CA GLY A 58 -22.33 11.80 22.08
C GLY A 58 -23.19 12.23 23.27
N ILE A 59 -22.68 13.14 24.11
CA ILE A 59 -23.44 13.73 25.23
C ILE A 59 -24.66 14.50 24.73
N SER A 60 -24.51 15.30 23.67
CA SER A 60 -25.61 16.08 23.09
C SER A 60 -26.75 15.18 22.60
N ILE A 61 -26.42 14.04 21.97
CA ILE A 61 -27.39 13.03 21.53
C ILE A 61 -28.12 12.42 22.73
N ILE A 62 -27.41 12.11 23.81
CA ILE A 62 -28.02 11.55 25.03
C ILE A 62 -28.97 12.55 25.68
N MET A 63 -28.58 13.82 25.80
CA MET A 63 -29.44 14.85 26.38
C MET A 63 -30.76 15.02 25.60
N ILE A 64 -30.71 14.89 24.26
CA ILE A 64 -31.90 14.94 23.41
C ILE A 64 -32.77 13.67 23.62
N LEU A 65 -32.15 12.49 23.64
CA LEU A 65 -32.88 11.23 23.81
C LEU A 65 -33.52 11.10 25.20
N ASP A 66 -32.83 11.56 26.24
CA ASP A 66 -33.35 11.56 27.61
C ASP A 66 -34.63 12.40 27.73
N LYS A 67 -34.62 13.61 27.13
CA LYS A 67 -35.78 14.51 27.09
C LYS A 67 -36.97 13.93 26.32
N LEU A 68 -36.73 13.05 25.34
CA LEU A 68 -37.76 12.48 24.48
C LEU A 68 -38.37 11.18 25.03
N PHE A 69 -37.57 10.33 25.69
CA PHE A 69 -37.98 8.95 25.97
C PHE A 69 -37.88 8.54 27.44
N PHE A 70 -37.00 9.15 28.23
CA PHE A 70 -36.60 8.58 29.52
C PHE A 70 -36.98 9.43 30.72
N ASN A 71 -37.13 10.75 30.58
CA ASN A 71 -37.60 11.67 31.63
C ASN A 71 -36.86 11.48 32.98
N ILE A 72 -35.55 11.21 32.92
CA ILE A 72 -34.71 10.91 34.08
C ILE A 72 -33.75 12.06 34.34
N SER A 73 -33.45 12.34 35.61
CA SER A 73 -32.38 13.25 36.01
C SER A 73 -31.03 12.54 35.85
N ILE A 74 -30.47 12.49 34.64
CA ILE A 74 -29.16 11.87 34.43
C ILE A 74 -28.10 12.69 35.18
N ASP A 75 -27.37 12.04 36.09
CA ASP A 75 -26.25 12.66 36.78
C ASP A 75 -25.11 12.97 35.80
N ILE A 76 -24.68 14.23 35.78
CA ILE A 76 -23.57 14.71 34.96
C ILE A 76 -22.27 13.94 35.29
N GLY A 77 -22.07 13.54 36.56
CA GLY A 77 -20.92 12.75 36.97
C GLY A 77 -20.86 11.39 36.28
N TYR A 78 -22.01 10.77 36.06
CA TYR A 78 -22.11 9.48 35.36
C TYR A 78 -21.75 9.60 33.86
N LEU A 79 -22.23 10.65 33.19
CA LEU A 79 -21.86 10.95 31.80
C LEU A 79 -20.36 11.23 31.65
N PHE A 80 -19.76 11.87 32.65
CA PHE A 80 -18.34 12.18 32.64
C PHE A 80 -17.47 10.93 32.79
N ILE A 81 -17.78 10.06 33.75
CA ILE A 81 -17.03 8.81 34.01
C ILE A 81 -17.13 7.86 32.82
N THR A 82 -18.34 7.70 32.26
CA THR A 82 -18.57 6.87 31.08
C THR A 82 -17.81 7.43 29.87
N GLY A 83 -17.88 8.73 29.62
CA GLY A 83 -17.15 9.38 28.53
C GLY A 83 -15.64 9.23 28.61
N LEU A 84 -15.06 9.39 29.79
CA LEU A 84 -13.61 9.20 29.99
C LEU A 84 -13.18 7.77 29.68
N PHE A 85 -13.94 6.78 30.17
CA PHE A 85 -13.61 5.37 29.97
C PHE A 85 -13.61 4.99 28.49
N PHE A 86 -14.68 5.33 27.75
CA PHE A 86 -14.77 5.02 26.32
C PHE A 86 -13.79 5.84 25.48
N GLY A 87 -13.46 7.06 25.91
CA GLY A 87 -12.41 7.87 25.27
C GLY A 87 -11.05 7.18 25.33
N VAL A 88 -10.62 6.73 26.51
CA VAL A 88 -9.35 6.00 26.69
C VAL A 88 -9.34 4.70 25.88
N LEU A 89 -10.45 3.94 25.91
CA LEU A 89 -10.57 2.70 25.16
C LEU A 89 -10.46 2.94 23.64
N ALA A 90 -11.15 3.95 23.12
CA ALA A 90 -11.12 4.29 21.70
C ALA A 90 -9.72 4.73 21.25
N ILE A 91 -9.03 5.54 22.06
CA ILE A 91 -7.65 5.96 21.78
C ILE A 91 -6.71 4.74 21.79
N SER A 92 -6.85 3.85 22.76
CA SER A 92 -6.04 2.62 22.88
C SER A 92 -6.25 1.68 21.67
N LEU A 93 -7.50 1.43 21.28
CA LEU A 93 -7.83 0.60 20.12
C LEU A 93 -7.33 1.21 18.82
N ALA A 94 -7.51 2.51 18.64
CA ALA A 94 -7.00 3.22 17.47
C ALA A 94 -5.47 3.20 17.43
N TRP A 95 -4.78 3.40 18.56
CA TRP A 95 -3.32 3.25 18.66
C TRP A 95 -2.86 1.84 18.25
N LEU A 96 -3.51 0.78 18.75
CA LEU A 96 -3.21 -0.60 18.37
C LEU A 96 -3.42 -0.86 16.86
N TYR A 97 -4.56 -0.42 16.33
CA TYR A 97 -4.90 -0.56 14.92
C TYR A 97 -3.85 0.13 14.02
N PHE A 98 -3.46 1.35 14.36
CA PHE A 98 -2.50 2.12 13.58
C PHE A 98 -1.05 1.64 13.76
N ASN A 99 -0.66 1.14 14.93
CA ASN A 99 0.66 0.56 15.15
C ASN A 99 0.90 -0.66 14.24
N LYS A 100 -0.10 -1.55 14.12
CA LYS A 100 -0.03 -2.71 13.22
C LYS A 100 0.19 -2.29 11.76
N ARG A 101 -0.47 -1.20 11.32
CA ARG A 101 -0.34 -0.66 9.96
C ARG A 101 1.04 -0.05 9.70
N ASN A 102 1.64 0.63 10.69
CA ASN A 102 2.97 1.23 10.54
C ASN A 102 4.04 0.14 10.38
N ILE A 103 3.90 -0.96 11.12
CA ILE A 103 4.76 -2.12 11.00
C ILE A 103 4.66 -2.72 9.59
N SER A 104 3.45 -2.92 9.04
CA SER A 104 3.31 -3.44 7.68
C SER A 104 3.95 -2.54 6.62
N ASP A 105 3.76 -1.22 6.72
CA ASP A 105 4.35 -0.27 5.76
C ASP A 105 5.89 -0.27 5.82
N ASN A 106 6.47 -0.40 7.02
CA ASN A 106 7.92 -0.46 7.20
C ASN A 106 8.50 -1.81 6.76
N LEU A 107 7.79 -2.91 7.00
CA LEU A 107 8.16 -4.22 6.49
C LEU A 107 8.15 -4.26 4.96
N GLU A 108 7.18 -3.60 4.31
CA GLU A 108 7.17 -3.47 2.85
C GLU A 108 8.35 -2.65 2.34
N LYS A 109 8.70 -1.54 3.00
CA LYS A 109 9.90 -0.75 2.66
C LYS A 109 11.20 -1.55 2.83
N ILE A 110 11.33 -2.30 3.93
CA ILE A 110 12.50 -3.14 4.20
C ILE A 110 12.56 -4.28 3.18
N ARG A 111 11.43 -4.94 2.88
CA ARG A 111 11.34 -5.95 1.83
C ARG A 111 11.73 -5.41 0.47
N ASN A 112 11.28 -4.21 0.11
CA ASN A 112 11.68 -3.57 -1.15
C ASN A 112 13.19 -3.25 -1.17
N LYS A 113 13.76 -2.78 -0.06
CA LYS A 113 15.22 -2.57 0.06
C LYS A 113 16.02 -3.88 -0.01
N LEU A 114 15.52 -4.96 0.58
CA LEU A 114 16.17 -6.28 0.56
C LEU A 114 16.00 -6.99 -0.80
N ASN A 115 14.87 -6.78 -1.48
CA ASN A 115 14.65 -7.30 -2.83
C ASN A 115 15.57 -6.63 -3.85
N ASN A 116 15.94 -5.36 -3.67
CA ASN A 116 17.03 -4.75 -4.43
C ASN A 116 18.39 -5.46 -4.20
N GLY A 117 18.53 -6.33 -3.19
CA GLY A 117 19.76 -7.08 -2.90
C GLY A 117 19.82 -8.50 -3.49
N LYS A 118 18.74 -9.02 -4.10
CA LYS A 118 18.73 -10.31 -4.80
C LYS A 118 18.45 -10.13 -6.28
N GLU A 119 19.25 -9.26 -6.91
CA GLU A 119 19.25 -9.13 -8.36
C GLU A 119 19.77 -10.41 -8.99
N LEU A 120 19.04 -10.90 -9.98
CA LEU A 120 19.44 -12.04 -10.79
C LEU A 120 20.69 -11.64 -11.57
N LYS A 121 21.85 -12.17 -11.17
CA LYS A 121 23.13 -11.94 -11.87
C LYS A 121 23.35 -12.89 -13.05
N TRP A 122 22.75 -14.07 -13.00
CA TRP A 122 22.98 -15.13 -13.99
C TRP A 122 21.67 -15.77 -14.41
N ILE A 123 21.51 -15.99 -15.71
CA ILE A 123 20.35 -16.66 -16.31
C ILE A 123 20.83 -17.93 -16.98
N LYS A 124 20.21 -19.06 -16.62
CA LYS A 124 20.37 -20.32 -17.33
C LYS A 124 19.47 -20.29 -18.57
N ALA A 125 20.07 -20.25 -19.75
CA ALA A 125 19.36 -20.18 -21.02
C ALA A 125 19.83 -21.28 -21.99
N SER A 126 18.92 -21.79 -22.81
CA SER A 126 19.20 -22.87 -23.74
C SER A 126 19.19 -22.38 -25.18
N ASN A 127 20.10 -22.90 -26.00
CA ASN A 127 20.07 -22.75 -27.46
C ASN A 127 20.27 -24.12 -28.12
N SER A 128 20.41 -24.16 -29.45
CA SER A 128 20.63 -25.41 -30.21
C SER A 128 21.89 -26.17 -29.83
N LYS A 129 22.87 -25.52 -29.19
CA LYS A 129 24.16 -26.10 -28.79
C LYS A 129 24.17 -26.61 -27.35
N GLY A 130 23.18 -26.26 -26.54
CA GLY A 130 23.08 -26.69 -25.15
C GLY A 130 22.59 -25.60 -24.20
N ILE A 131 22.97 -25.73 -22.93
CA ILE A 131 22.58 -24.81 -21.87
C ILE A 131 23.77 -23.93 -21.49
N ASN A 132 23.57 -22.61 -21.53
CA ASN A 132 24.56 -21.61 -21.18
C ASN A 132 24.12 -20.84 -19.94
N LEU A 133 25.10 -20.45 -19.12
CA LEU A 133 24.90 -19.51 -18.02
C LEU A 133 25.31 -18.11 -18.50
N ILE A 134 24.35 -17.19 -18.60
CA ILE A 134 24.53 -15.86 -19.17
C ILE A 134 24.49 -14.83 -18.04
N ASN A 135 25.51 -13.98 -17.95
CA ASN A 135 25.47 -12.84 -17.03
C ASN A 135 24.44 -11.82 -17.53
N THR A 136 23.59 -11.31 -16.63
CA THR A 136 22.55 -10.34 -16.99
C THR A 136 23.13 -9.05 -17.57
N SER A 137 24.35 -8.64 -17.20
CA SER A 137 25.02 -7.50 -17.81
C SER A 137 25.25 -7.64 -19.32
N ASN A 138 25.33 -8.87 -19.84
CA ASN A 138 25.60 -9.14 -21.25
C ASN A 138 24.33 -9.30 -22.10
N ILE A 139 23.16 -9.17 -21.47
CA ILE A 139 21.87 -9.31 -22.13
C ILE A 139 21.41 -7.95 -22.63
N ILE A 140 21.09 -7.88 -23.92
CA ILE A 140 20.63 -6.67 -24.60
C ILE A 140 19.13 -6.48 -24.36
N TYR A 141 18.34 -7.53 -24.62
CA TYR A 141 16.90 -7.50 -24.36
C TYR A 141 16.30 -8.90 -24.19
N PHE A 142 15.10 -8.93 -23.62
CA PHE A 142 14.23 -10.08 -23.53
C PHE A 142 12.99 -9.85 -24.36
N GLN A 143 12.53 -10.87 -25.08
CA GLN A 143 11.29 -10.81 -25.85
C GLN A 143 10.47 -12.09 -25.66
N SER A 144 9.20 -11.94 -25.32
CA SER A 144 8.26 -13.05 -25.24
C SER A 144 7.96 -13.58 -26.63
N GLU A 145 8.14 -14.89 -26.82
CA GLU A 145 7.90 -15.58 -28.08
C GLU A 145 7.17 -16.91 -27.82
N GLN A 146 5.85 -16.90 -28.08
CA GLN A 146 4.96 -18.03 -27.86
C GLN A 146 5.06 -18.62 -26.43
N LYS A 147 5.69 -19.79 -26.29
CA LYS A 147 5.86 -20.52 -25.02
C LYS A 147 7.12 -20.11 -24.26
N TYR A 148 8.07 -19.46 -24.91
CA TYR A 148 9.38 -19.14 -24.35
C TYR A 148 9.62 -17.64 -24.32
N THR A 149 10.69 -17.25 -23.63
CA THR A 149 11.24 -15.89 -23.71
C THR A 149 12.60 -15.97 -24.39
N LEU A 150 12.73 -15.24 -25.49
CA LEU A 150 13.98 -14.99 -26.19
C LEU A 150 14.87 -14.08 -25.34
N VAL A 151 16.12 -14.46 -25.20
CA VAL A 151 17.19 -13.73 -24.53
C VAL A 151 18.24 -13.40 -25.58
N VAL A 152 18.39 -12.12 -25.90
CA VAL A 152 19.32 -11.66 -26.93
C VAL A 152 20.58 -11.10 -26.29
N THR A 153 21.73 -11.58 -26.75
CA THR A 153 23.06 -11.12 -26.34
C THR A 153 23.84 -10.68 -27.59
N ASN A 154 25.01 -10.07 -27.42
CA ASN A 154 25.89 -9.74 -28.55
C ASN A 154 26.43 -10.98 -29.30
N GLN A 155 26.39 -12.16 -28.67
CA GLN A 155 27.01 -13.38 -29.20
C GLN A 155 26.00 -14.29 -29.89
N ALA A 156 24.83 -14.47 -29.27
CA ALA A 156 23.81 -15.39 -29.72
C ALA A 156 22.45 -15.09 -29.06
N GLU A 157 21.44 -15.75 -29.60
CA GLU A 157 20.09 -15.79 -29.05
C GLU A 157 19.88 -17.10 -28.26
N TYR A 158 19.12 -16.99 -27.17
CA TYR A 158 18.80 -18.11 -26.29
C TYR A 158 17.33 -18.08 -25.90
N LEU A 159 16.81 -19.23 -25.45
CA LEU A 159 15.45 -19.38 -24.98
C LEU A 159 15.43 -19.75 -23.50
N ILE A 160 14.50 -19.16 -22.76
CA ILE A 160 14.19 -19.53 -21.37
C ILE A 160 12.69 -19.76 -21.20
N ASN A 161 12.33 -20.57 -20.19
CA ASN A 161 10.95 -20.83 -19.79
C ASN A 161 10.53 -19.95 -18.59
N THR A 162 10.96 -18.68 -18.58
CA THR A 162 10.62 -17.71 -17.53
C THR A 162 9.84 -16.58 -18.18
N SER A 163 8.71 -16.20 -17.58
CA SER A 163 7.86 -15.16 -18.16
C SER A 163 8.48 -13.77 -18.01
N ILE A 164 8.14 -12.84 -18.90
CA ILE A 164 8.51 -11.42 -18.80
C ILE A 164 8.13 -10.82 -17.45
N LYS A 165 6.98 -11.24 -16.89
CA LYS A 165 6.51 -10.77 -15.58
C LYS A 165 7.44 -11.22 -14.46
N ASP A 166 7.88 -12.48 -14.49
CA ASP A 166 8.75 -13.04 -13.45
C ASP A 166 10.18 -12.50 -13.57
N LEU A 167 10.65 -12.28 -14.80
CA LEU A 167 11.94 -11.62 -15.06
C LEU A 167 11.98 -10.22 -14.45
N LEU A 168 10.94 -9.39 -14.66
CA LEU A 168 10.89 -8.04 -14.10
C LEU A 168 10.90 -7.98 -12.56
N GLN A 169 10.55 -9.08 -11.88
CA GLN A 169 10.64 -9.16 -10.42
C GLN A 169 12.04 -9.50 -9.93
N GLN A 170 12.87 -10.08 -10.78
CA GLN A 170 14.20 -10.61 -10.44
C GLN A 170 15.34 -9.77 -11.01
N LEU A 171 15.10 -9.04 -12.11
CA LEU A 171 16.06 -8.16 -12.75
C LEU A 171 16.15 -6.81 -12.03
N ASN A 172 17.34 -6.18 -12.09
CA ASN A 172 17.53 -4.81 -11.63
C ASN A 172 16.64 -3.86 -12.45
N LYS A 173 15.80 -3.08 -11.77
CA LYS A 173 14.87 -2.13 -12.41
C LYS A 173 15.58 -0.91 -12.98
N ASP A 174 16.79 -0.61 -12.49
CA ASP A 174 17.58 0.51 -12.99
C ASP A 174 18.22 0.15 -14.34
N ASP A 175 18.64 -1.11 -14.52
CA ASP A 175 19.24 -1.60 -15.76
C ASP A 175 18.22 -2.11 -16.79
N PHE A 176 17.09 -2.67 -16.35
CA PHE A 176 16.13 -3.34 -17.23
C PHE A 176 14.75 -2.70 -17.23
N TRP A 177 14.35 -2.16 -18.38
CA TRP A 177 13.08 -1.46 -18.55
C TRP A 177 12.12 -2.24 -19.45
N GLN A 178 10.90 -2.43 -18.97
CA GLN A 178 9.82 -2.93 -19.81
C GLN A 178 9.36 -1.85 -20.78
N ILE A 179 9.46 -2.09 -22.08
CA ILE A 179 9.04 -1.13 -23.12
C ILE A 179 7.67 -1.48 -23.70
N ASN A 180 7.27 -2.75 -23.66
CA ASN A 180 5.93 -3.21 -23.99
C ASN A 180 5.60 -4.49 -23.22
N ARG A 181 4.38 -5.03 -23.36
CA ARG A 181 3.93 -6.21 -22.59
C ARG A 181 4.81 -7.45 -22.74
N GLY A 182 5.55 -7.56 -23.85
CA GLY A 182 6.37 -8.72 -24.18
C GLY A 182 7.87 -8.43 -24.26
N VAL A 183 8.34 -7.20 -24.05
CA VAL A 183 9.75 -6.84 -24.27
C VAL A 183 10.31 -6.04 -23.10
N ILE A 184 11.48 -6.48 -22.63
CA ILE A 184 12.31 -5.80 -21.62
C ILE A 184 13.65 -5.48 -22.28
N VAL A 185 14.11 -4.25 -22.20
CA VAL A 185 15.41 -3.83 -22.75
C VAL A 185 16.38 -3.50 -21.63
N ASN A 186 17.66 -3.76 -21.86
CA ASN A 186 18.74 -3.26 -21.01
C ASN A 186 19.07 -1.83 -21.45
N VAL A 187 18.94 -0.88 -20.54
CA VAL A 187 19.10 0.56 -20.79
C VAL A 187 20.52 0.89 -21.21
N ASN A 188 21.51 0.14 -20.72
CA ASN A 188 22.92 0.32 -21.05
C ASN A 188 23.24 0.05 -22.53
N TYR A 189 22.36 -0.66 -23.25
CA TYR A 189 22.51 -0.95 -24.67
C TYR A 189 21.59 -0.09 -25.55
N ILE A 190 20.91 0.92 -25.00
CA ILE A 190 20.06 1.81 -25.80
C ILE A 190 20.94 2.82 -26.53
N LYS A 191 20.90 2.78 -27.86
CA LYS A 191 21.61 3.72 -28.72
C LYS A 191 20.83 5.02 -28.88
N VAL A 192 19.55 4.92 -29.25
CA VAL A 192 18.67 6.06 -29.53
C VAL A 192 17.22 5.71 -29.22
N VAL A 193 16.48 6.70 -28.75
CA VAL A 193 15.01 6.66 -28.68
C VAL A 193 14.47 7.72 -29.63
N ASN A 194 13.73 7.32 -30.66
CA ASN A 194 13.16 8.24 -31.65
C ASN A 194 11.72 7.87 -32.01
N LYS A 195 11.10 8.68 -32.87
CA LYS A 195 9.81 8.35 -33.48
C LYS A 195 10.06 7.71 -34.84
N ASN A 196 9.41 6.57 -35.09
CA ASN A 196 9.42 5.94 -36.41
C ASN A 196 8.53 6.72 -37.40
N ASN A 197 8.53 6.27 -38.67
CA ASN A 197 7.74 6.87 -39.75
C ASN A 197 6.22 6.88 -39.49
N GLN A 198 5.73 6.06 -38.55
CA GLN A 198 4.34 6.01 -38.12
C GLN A 198 4.05 6.90 -36.89
N GLY A 199 5.03 7.72 -36.47
CA GLY A 199 4.94 8.59 -35.29
C GLY A 199 4.98 7.86 -33.94
N LYS A 200 5.25 6.55 -33.91
CA LYS A 200 5.36 5.76 -32.69
C LYS A 200 6.78 5.87 -32.13
N LEU A 201 6.91 5.93 -30.81
CA LEU A 201 8.21 5.88 -30.15
C LEU A 201 8.81 4.48 -30.26
N VAL A 202 10.08 4.41 -30.65
CA VAL A 202 10.85 3.18 -30.78
C VAL A 202 12.19 3.33 -30.06
N VAL A 203 12.70 2.22 -29.54
CA VAL A 203 14.04 2.08 -28.98
C VAL A 203 14.91 1.38 -30.02
N ILE A 204 16.05 1.97 -30.34
CA ILE A 204 17.10 1.39 -31.17
C ILE A 204 18.23 0.97 -30.24
N LEU A 205 18.59 -0.31 -30.31
CA LEU A 205 19.64 -0.90 -29.47
C LEU A 205 20.98 -0.92 -30.20
N GLU A 206 22.08 -0.91 -29.45
CA GLU A 206 23.41 -1.07 -30.01
C GLU A 206 23.57 -2.43 -30.70
N ASN A 207 24.23 -2.43 -31.86
CA ASN A 207 24.47 -3.64 -32.67
C ASN A 207 23.21 -4.40 -33.10
N GLN A 208 22.03 -3.77 -33.03
CA GLN A 208 20.76 -4.34 -33.47
C GLN A 208 20.09 -3.40 -34.47
N ASN A 209 19.80 -3.90 -35.67
CA ASN A 209 19.07 -3.16 -36.71
C ASN A 209 17.56 -3.41 -36.59
N ILE A 210 17.02 -3.33 -35.37
CA ILE A 210 15.62 -3.61 -35.07
C ILE A 210 15.02 -2.48 -34.24
N ASP A 211 13.91 -1.92 -34.72
CA ASP A 211 13.14 -0.89 -34.01
C ASP A 211 12.16 -1.56 -33.03
N LEU A 212 12.41 -1.41 -31.73
CA LEU A 212 11.51 -1.94 -30.70
C LEU A 212 10.47 -0.91 -30.27
N ILE A 213 9.20 -1.16 -30.59
CA ILE A 213 8.10 -0.22 -30.30
C ILE A 213 7.83 -0.12 -28.80
N ILE A 214 7.78 1.13 -28.31
CA ILE A 214 7.41 1.47 -26.94
C ILE A 214 5.89 1.57 -26.84
N GLY A 215 5.30 0.78 -25.95
CA GLY A 215 3.87 0.83 -25.64
C GLY A 215 3.51 2.12 -24.89
N ARG A 216 2.31 2.64 -25.14
CA ARG A 216 1.83 3.93 -24.58
C ARG A 216 2.02 4.05 -23.06
N LYS A 217 1.80 2.96 -22.32
CA LYS A 217 1.95 2.88 -20.85
C LYS A 217 3.40 3.09 -20.37
N TYR A 218 4.39 2.76 -21.21
CA TYR A 218 5.81 2.73 -20.84
C TYR A 218 6.57 3.98 -21.31
N ILE A 219 5.94 4.85 -22.11
CA ILE A 219 6.55 6.10 -22.63
C ILE A 219 7.09 6.98 -21.49
N ASN A 220 6.40 7.02 -20.35
CA ASN A 220 6.81 7.88 -19.23
C ASN A 220 8.14 7.48 -18.59
N LEU A 221 8.63 6.25 -18.81
CA LEU A 221 9.95 5.82 -18.36
C LEU A 221 11.07 6.61 -19.07
N PHE A 222 10.87 6.93 -20.34
CA PHE A 222 11.85 7.61 -21.19
C PHE A 222 11.78 9.14 -21.16
N LYS A 223 10.71 9.70 -20.58
CA LYS A 223 10.53 11.16 -20.46
C LYS A 223 11.29 11.78 -19.27
N LYS A 224 11.75 10.94 -18.34
CA LYS A 224 12.44 11.36 -17.11
C LYS A 224 13.97 11.30 -17.21
N MET A 225 14.49 10.87 -18.37
CA MET A 225 15.90 10.95 -18.71
C MET A 225 16.26 12.37 -19.15
#